data_AF-A0A349HSC8-F1
#
_entry.id   AF-A0A349HSC8-F1
#
_cell.length_a   1.000
_cell.length_b   1.000
_cell.length_c   1.000
_cell.angle_alpha   90.00
_cell.angle_beta   90.00
_cell.angle_gamma   90.00
#
_symmetry.space_group_name_H-M   'P 1'
#
loop_
_entity.id
_entity.type
_entity.pdbx_description
1 polymer ?
#
loop_
_entity_poly.entity_id
_entity_poly.type
_entity_poly.pdbx_seq_one_letter_code
_entity_poly.pdbx_strand_id
1 'polypeptide(L)'
;NQIFVPIRFVAETFGMQVSWDEALHAVIIEALSDISIERPIDFEVLDFQAIMDNDLLKNLYENNYMTKGIYSLIDGEWMYVLAAAGEKPTGGYGLTIDNITEVTKGTAYIHAILTSPEEGSIVTQVLTYPALMVKFNKGDIRDIQWDLIGDADEPATDEEEILIRNLVKDFGGNLKMVSLLATEDMVKESIKEYYGKFVSQELLEKWLSDPAKALGRTTSSPWPERIDIISVERLSDTEYKVKGNIIEVTGVELTQGGIAASRPATFIIRNIDGKWHIDDIKLGDYIDLNSFIYNNKEYGFYFTLPASWIGYSVIEDKWEGVSLIDSKANQSGPIFYIRHPEWTEKTPRQDIPVMVFTKDQLESLNNGEFSVGAAPIGPRKLGENTTYVFALPARYNYEFLTGFEEVEEILENNPLQAYEAN
;
A
#
# COMPACT_ATOMS: atom_id res chain seq x y z
N ASN A 1 -36.62 -17.78 25.56
CA ASN A 1 -35.72 -18.84 25.06
C ASN A 1 -34.32 -18.55 25.53
N GLN A 2 -33.75 -19.39 26.38
CA GLN A 2 -32.31 -19.38 26.64
C GLN A 2 -31.69 -20.45 25.74
N ILE A 3 -30.72 -20.05 24.92
CA ILE A 3 -29.93 -20.95 24.08
C ILE A 3 -28.72 -21.36 24.91
N PHE A 4 -28.52 -22.65 25.08
CA PHE A 4 -27.35 -23.20 25.76
C PHE A 4 -26.34 -23.68 24.73
N VAL A 5 -25.11 -23.16 24.81
CA VAL A 5 -24.01 -23.57 23.95
C VAL A 5 -23.18 -24.62 24.67
N PRO A 6 -22.93 -25.80 24.08
CA PRO A 6 -22.18 -26.88 24.70
C PRO A 6 -20.67 -26.57 24.65
N ILE A 7 -20.22 -25.68 25.55
CA ILE A 7 -18.91 -25.02 25.50
C ILE A 7 -17.73 -26.01 25.40
N ARG A 8 -17.82 -27.17 26.06
CA ARG A 8 -16.80 -28.22 25.98
C ARG A 8 -16.60 -28.73 24.56
N PHE A 9 -17.69 -29.09 23.88
CA PHE A 9 -17.63 -29.67 22.54
C PHE A 9 -17.15 -28.66 21.50
N VAL A 10 -17.60 -27.41 21.63
CA VAL A 10 -17.12 -26.31 20.79
C VAL A 10 -15.62 -26.13 20.99
N ALA A 11 -15.16 -26.01 22.23
CA ALA A 11 -13.74 -25.77 22.51
C ALA A 11 -12.82 -26.93 22.10
N GLU A 12 -13.23 -28.18 22.33
CA GLU A 12 -12.46 -29.37 21.91
C GLU A 12 -12.36 -29.50 20.38
N THR A 13 -13.37 -29.02 19.63
CA THR A 13 -13.33 -29.00 18.15
C THR A 13 -12.22 -28.07 17.62
N PHE A 14 -11.92 -27.01 18.36
CA PHE A 14 -10.82 -26.09 18.06
C PHE A 14 -9.48 -26.51 18.67
N GLY A 15 -9.36 -27.76 19.15
CA GLY A 15 -8.11 -28.28 19.69
C GLY A 15 -7.73 -27.74 21.08
N MET A 16 -8.69 -27.18 21.82
CA MET A 16 -8.47 -26.71 23.18
C MET A 16 -8.79 -27.81 24.21
N GLN A 17 -8.09 -27.79 25.34
CA GLN A 17 -8.34 -28.69 26.46
C GLN A 17 -9.29 -28.04 27.46
N VAL A 18 -10.34 -28.77 27.87
CA VAL A 18 -11.38 -28.24 28.77
C VAL A 18 -11.39 -28.99 30.09
N SER A 19 -11.19 -28.26 31.19
CA SER A 19 -11.25 -28.77 32.56
C SER A 19 -12.24 -27.97 33.41
N TRP A 20 -12.58 -28.50 34.59
CA TRP A 20 -13.47 -27.85 35.54
C TRP A 20 -12.70 -27.51 36.81
N ASP A 21 -12.75 -26.25 37.23
CA ASP A 21 -12.20 -25.80 38.50
C ASP A 21 -13.32 -25.74 39.55
N GLU A 22 -13.27 -26.67 40.49
CA GLU A 22 -14.24 -26.81 41.58
C GLU A 22 -14.18 -25.64 42.58
N ALA A 23 -13.03 -24.98 42.74
CA ALA A 23 -12.90 -23.87 43.68
C ALA A 23 -13.44 -22.56 43.11
N LEU A 24 -13.30 -22.36 41.80
CA LEU A 24 -13.78 -21.18 41.08
C LEU A 24 -15.21 -21.34 40.52
N HIS A 25 -15.76 -22.56 40.59
CA HIS A 25 -16.98 -22.95 39.88
C HIS A 25 -16.95 -22.51 38.40
N ALA A 26 -15.79 -22.72 37.75
CA ALA A 26 -15.53 -22.21 36.42
C ALA A 26 -15.04 -23.33 35.49
N VAL A 27 -15.44 -23.24 34.22
CA VAL A 27 -14.86 -24.06 33.15
C VAL A 27 -13.55 -23.39 32.73
N ILE A 28 -12.45 -24.14 32.76
CA ILE A 28 -11.14 -23.68 32.31
C ILE A 28 -10.90 -24.26 30.92
N ILE A 29 -10.50 -23.39 29.99
CA ILE A 29 -10.20 -23.76 28.60
C ILE A 29 -8.75 -23.39 28.34
N GLU A 30 -7.91 -24.38 28.07
CA GLU A 30 -6.48 -24.23 27.83
C GLU A 30 -6.19 -24.47 26.34
N ALA A 31 -5.62 -23.48 25.67
CA ALA A 31 -5.15 -23.63 24.31
C ALA A 31 -3.84 -24.43 24.28
N LEU A 32 -3.72 -25.38 23.35
CA LEU A 32 -2.46 -26.08 23.05
C LEU A 32 -1.50 -25.09 22.35
N SER A 33 -0.86 -24.21 23.13
CA SER A 33 0.27 -23.30 22.83
C SER A 33 0.31 -22.46 21.53
N ASP A 34 -0.53 -22.70 20.53
CA ASP A 34 -0.47 -22.09 19.19
C ASP A 34 -1.85 -21.63 18.67
N ILE A 35 -2.89 -21.60 19.50
CA ILE A 35 -4.13 -20.91 19.15
C ILE A 35 -3.97 -19.45 19.60
N SER A 36 -3.88 -18.53 18.63
CA SER A 36 -3.93 -17.10 18.92
C SER A 36 -5.29 -16.77 19.51
N ILE A 37 -5.33 -16.57 20.82
CA ILE A 37 -6.49 -16.00 21.47
C ILE A 37 -6.60 -14.57 20.94
N GLU A 38 -7.61 -14.31 20.12
CA GLU A 38 -7.94 -12.96 19.66
C GLU A 38 -8.05 -12.03 20.87
N ARG A 39 -7.19 -11.01 20.94
CA ARG A 39 -7.21 -10.04 22.05
C ARG A 39 -7.79 -8.72 21.59
N PRO A 40 -8.95 -8.30 22.12
CA PRO A 40 -9.46 -6.96 21.85
C PRO A 40 -8.44 -5.89 22.26
N ILE A 41 -8.29 -4.89 21.42
CA ILE A 41 -7.44 -3.72 21.65
C ILE A 41 -8.35 -2.53 21.90
N ASP A 42 -8.24 -1.93 23.09
CA ASP A 42 -8.95 -0.70 23.41
C ASP A 42 -8.42 0.45 22.54
N PHE A 43 -9.33 1.22 21.96
CA PHE A 43 -9.02 2.36 21.11
C PHE A 43 -9.85 3.59 21.46
N GLU A 44 -9.32 4.76 21.11
CA GLU A 44 -9.96 6.05 21.27
C GLU A 44 -10.17 6.69 19.89
N VAL A 45 -11.39 7.12 19.61
CA VAL A 45 -11.71 7.92 18.41
C VAL A 45 -11.22 9.35 18.63
N LEU A 46 -10.48 9.88 17.65
CA LEU A 46 -9.99 11.25 17.69
C LEU A 46 -11.00 12.20 17.05
N ASP A 47 -11.23 13.33 17.72
CA ASP A 47 -11.99 14.43 17.14
C ASP A 47 -11.18 15.17 16.08
N PHE A 48 -11.89 15.84 15.17
CA PHE A 48 -11.27 16.52 14.04
C PHE A 48 -10.28 17.62 14.45
N GLN A 49 -10.53 18.32 15.56
CA GLN A 49 -9.64 19.38 16.02
C GLN A 49 -8.31 18.80 16.50
N ALA A 50 -8.34 17.71 17.25
CA ALA A 50 -7.14 17.00 17.71
C ALA A 50 -6.29 16.47 16.55
N ILE A 51 -6.92 16.05 15.45
CA ILE A 51 -6.22 15.64 14.22
C ILE A 51 -5.55 16.86 13.56
N MET A 52 -6.28 17.96 13.40
CA MET A 52 -5.78 19.16 12.72
C MET A 52 -4.71 19.93 13.50
N ASP A 53 -4.72 19.86 14.83
CA ASP A 53 -3.74 20.51 15.71
C ASP A 53 -2.39 19.78 15.75
N ASN A 54 -2.30 18.58 15.19
CA ASN A 54 -1.08 17.79 15.12
C ASN A 54 -0.64 17.62 13.65
N ASP A 55 0.51 18.17 13.29
CA ASP A 55 1.02 18.15 11.91
C ASP A 55 1.14 16.73 11.31
N LEU A 56 1.51 15.72 12.12
CA LEU A 56 1.62 14.33 11.64
C LEU A 56 0.25 13.73 11.32
N LEU A 57 -0.71 13.91 12.24
CA LEU A 57 -2.06 13.37 12.07
C LEU A 57 -2.81 14.11 10.96
N LYS A 58 -2.63 15.43 10.88
CA LYS A 58 -3.14 16.27 9.80
C LYS A 58 -2.63 15.79 8.44
N ASN A 59 -1.31 15.59 8.29
CA ASN A 59 -0.74 15.11 7.04
C ASN A 59 -1.24 13.70 6.68
N LEU A 60 -1.35 12.79 7.66
CA LEU A 60 -1.94 11.46 7.42
C LEU A 60 -3.39 11.57 6.93
N TYR A 61 -4.17 12.47 7.52
CA TYR A 61 -5.56 12.72 7.13
C TYR A 61 -5.65 13.31 5.71
N GLU A 62 -5.04 14.47 5.47
CA GLU A 62 -5.17 15.24 4.22
C GLU A 62 -4.73 14.44 2.99
N ASN A 63 -3.68 13.62 3.12
CA ASN A 63 -3.15 12.83 2.01
C ASN A 63 -3.99 11.60 1.65
N ASN A 64 -4.86 11.12 2.55
CA ASN A 64 -5.44 9.78 2.44
C ASN A 64 -6.97 9.72 2.57
N TYR A 65 -7.62 10.71 3.21
CA TYR A 65 -9.06 10.62 3.54
C TYR A 65 -9.98 10.45 2.32
N MET A 66 -9.54 10.87 1.14
CA MET A 66 -10.29 10.73 -0.11
C MET A 66 -10.17 9.35 -0.77
N THR A 67 -9.17 8.55 -0.38
CA THR A 67 -8.88 7.24 -0.97
C THR A 67 -9.36 6.15 -0.03
N LYS A 68 -10.11 5.17 -0.55
CA LYS A 68 -10.59 4.03 0.26
C LYS A 68 -9.40 3.25 0.81
N GLY A 69 -9.32 3.11 2.13
CA GLY A 69 -8.22 2.39 2.77
C GLY A 69 -8.14 2.57 4.26
N ILE A 70 -7.18 1.84 4.85
CA ILE A 70 -6.73 2.00 6.22
C ILE A 70 -5.27 2.43 6.17
N TYR A 71 -4.98 3.56 6.81
CA TYR A 71 -3.66 4.17 6.84
C TYR A 71 -3.23 4.31 8.28
N SER A 72 -1.98 3.98 8.58
CA SER A 72 -1.50 4.00 9.95
C SER A 72 -0.17 4.72 10.08
N LEU A 73 0.03 5.37 11.24
CA LEU A 73 1.33 5.85 11.66
C LEU A 73 1.60 5.45 13.11
N ILE A 74 2.87 5.34 13.45
CA ILE A 74 3.33 5.08 14.82
C ILE A 74 4.02 6.36 15.32
N ASP A 75 3.60 6.82 16.50
CA ASP A 75 4.27 7.90 17.23
C ASP A 75 4.40 7.49 18.70
N GLY A 76 5.63 7.15 19.10
CA GLY A 76 5.94 6.62 20.43
C GLY A 76 5.26 5.27 20.71
N GLU A 77 4.45 5.23 21.77
CA GLU A 77 3.68 4.05 22.18
C GLU A 77 2.30 3.95 21.51
N TRP A 78 1.95 4.94 20.68
CA TRP A 78 0.64 5.02 20.05
C TRP A 78 0.71 4.62 18.59
N MET A 79 -0.28 3.84 18.17
CA MET A 79 -0.60 3.61 16.78
C MET A 79 -1.86 4.40 16.45
N TYR A 80 -1.77 5.24 15.43
CA TYR A 80 -2.89 6.02 14.90
C TYR A 80 -3.32 5.40 13.60
N VAL A 81 -4.63 5.25 13.41
CA VAL A 81 -5.23 4.60 12.24
C VAL A 81 -6.32 5.50 11.69
N LEU A 82 -6.20 5.84 10.42
CA LEU A 82 -7.23 6.49 9.61
C LEU A 82 -7.96 5.43 8.79
N ALA A 83 -9.25 5.26 9.03
CA ALA A 83 -10.17 4.58 8.15
C ALA A 83 -10.78 5.60 7.19
N ALA A 84 -10.71 5.34 5.88
CA ALA A 84 -11.28 6.19 4.85
C ALA A 84 -12.16 5.35 3.92
N ALA A 85 -13.40 5.80 3.72
CA ALA A 85 -14.38 5.12 2.87
C ALA A 85 -14.26 5.49 1.39
N GLY A 86 -13.43 6.49 1.06
CA GLY A 86 -13.34 7.08 -0.27
C GLY A 86 -14.56 7.91 -0.63
N GLU A 87 -14.71 8.22 -1.92
CA GLU A 87 -15.80 9.04 -2.43
C GLU A 87 -17.19 8.40 -2.20
N LYS A 88 -18.13 9.22 -1.74
CA LYS A 88 -19.56 8.88 -1.66
C LYS A 88 -20.42 9.93 -2.36
N PRO A 89 -21.48 9.51 -3.08
CA PRO A 89 -22.24 10.37 -3.99
C PRO A 89 -23.09 11.45 -3.28
N THR A 90 -23.39 11.26 -2.00
CA THR A 90 -24.22 12.17 -1.20
C THR A 90 -23.64 12.34 0.20
N GLY A 91 -24.18 13.32 0.94
CA GLY A 91 -24.04 13.32 2.39
C GLY A 91 -24.89 12.22 3.05
N GLY A 92 -24.70 12.04 4.36
CA GLY A 92 -25.47 11.07 5.16
C GLY A 92 -24.80 9.71 5.33
N TYR A 93 -23.64 9.48 4.72
CA TYR A 93 -22.81 8.32 5.02
C TYR A 93 -22.08 8.51 6.36
N GLY A 94 -22.02 7.46 7.18
CA GLY A 94 -21.25 7.45 8.42
C GLY A 94 -20.18 6.36 8.40
N LEU A 95 -19.02 6.59 9.00
CA LEU A 95 -17.97 5.59 9.13
C LEU A 95 -17.68 5.34 10.61
N THR A 96 -17.64 4.07 11.01
CA THR A 96 -17.34 3.63 12.37
C THR A 96 -16.29 2.54 12.36
N ILE A 97 -15.43 2.48 13.37
CA ILE A 97 -14.63 1.30 13.67
C ILE A 97 -15.37 0.53 14.76
N ASP A 98 -15.77 -0.71 14.45
CA ASP A 98 -16.52 -1.57 15.37
C ASP A 98 -15.59 -2.24 16.39
N ASN A 99 -14.49 -2.82 15.93
CA ASN A 99 -13.48 -3.41 16.80
C ASN A 99 -12.06 -3.36 16.22
N ILE A 100 -11.08 -3.45 17.13
CA ILE A 100 -9.68 -3.71 16.82
C ILE A 100 -9.24 -4.91 17.65
N THR A 101 -8.64 -5.91 17.01
CA THR A 101 -8.32 -7.19 17.66
C THR A 101 -6.94 -7.68 17.25
N GLU A 102 -6.08 -8.06 18.20
CA GLU A 102 -4.84 -8.78 17.90
C GLU A 102 -5.18 -10.22 17.50
N VAL A 103 -5.12 -10.53 16.19
CA VAL A 103 -5.51 -11.84 15.63
C VAL A 103 -4.35 -12.83 15.59
N THR A 104 -3.13 -12.32 15.42
CA THR A 104 -1.88 -13.06 15.58
C THR A 104 -0.88 -12.15 16.27
N LYS A 105 0.13 -12.72 16.92
CA LYS A 105 1.10 -11.93 17.71
C LYS A 105 1.71 -10.82 16.85
N GLY A 106 1.47 -9.57 17.23
CA GLY A 106 1.98 -8.40 16.51
C GLY A 106 1.16 -7.93 15.31
N THR A 107 -0.01 -8.52 15.04
CA THR A 107 -0.93 -8.09 13.96
C THR A 107 -2.28 -7.68 14.53
N ALA A 108 -2.68 -6.42 14.33
CA ALA A 108 -4.01 -5.93 14.64
C ALA A 108 -4.94 -6.09 13.42
N TYR A 109 -6.15 -6.59 13.65
CA TYR A 109 -7.24 -6.62 12.69
C TYR A 109 -8.22 -5.49 13.03
N ILE A 110 -8.57 -4.65 12.05
CA ILE A 110 -9.45 -3.49 12.23
C ILE A 110 -10.72 -3.71 11.42
N HIS A 111 -11.84 -3.75 12.13
CA HIS A 111 -13.17 -3.90 11.53
C HIS A 111 -13.85 -2.54 11.39
N ALA A 112 -13.98 -2.04 10.16
CA ALA A 112 -14.65 -0.77 9.87
C ALA A 112 -16.00 -0.98 9.17
N ILE A 113 -16.97 -0.15 9.52
CA ILE A 113 -18.34 -0.20 9.01
C ILE A 113 -18.71 1.17 8.44
N LEU A 114 -19.02 1.21 7.15
CA LEU A 114 -19.67 2.30 6.45
C LEU A 114 -21.19 2.11 6.55
N THR A 115 -21.89 3.15 6.98
CA THR A 115 -23.34 3.20 7.07
C THR A 115 -23.85 4.12 5.97
N SER A 116 -24.72 3.60 5.12
CA SER A 116 -25.39 4.40 4.07
C SER A 116 -26.58 5.16 4.66
N PRO A 117 -26.96 6.32 4.10
CA PRO A 117 -28.16 7.02 4.52
C PRO A 117 -29.41 6.17 4.28
N GLU A 118 -30.42 6.30 5.16
CA GLU A 118 -31.67 5.54 5.04
C GLU A 118 -32.38 5.82 3.70
N GLU A 119 -32.98 4.79 3.11
CA GLU A 119 -33.72 4.92 1.85
C GLU A 119 -34.86 5.95 1.98
N GLY A 120 -34.86 6.96 1.09
CA GLY A 120 -35.83 8.05 1.13
C GLY A 120 -35.51 9.18 2.13
N SER A 121 -34.39 9.10 2.85
CA SER A 121 -33.91 10.22 3.68
C SER A 121 -33.47 11.41 2.82
N ILE A 122 -33.69 12.62 3.33
CA ILE A 122 -33.26 13.85 2.65
C ILE A 122 -31.76 14.03 2.92
N VAL A 123 -30.94 13.83 1.90
CA VAL A 123 -29.48 13.99 1.96
C VAL A 123 -28.98 15.06 0.99
N THR A 124 -27.84 15.67 1.31
CA THR A 124 -27.16 16.64 0.44
C THR A 124 -26.59 15.93 -0.77
N GLN A 125 -26.87 16.45 -1.97
CA GLN A 125 -26.37 15.90 -3.24
C GLN A 125 -24.99 16.48 -3.59
N VAL A 126 -24.01 16.18 -2.74
CA VAL A 126 -22.61 16.63 -2.86
C VAL A 126 -21.72 15.45 -2.52
N LEU A 127 -20.59 15.32 -3.24
CA LEU A 127 -19.58 14.32 -2.95
C LEU A 127 -19.06 14.47 -1.52
N THR A 128 -18.96 13.35 -0.80
CA THR A 128 -18.41 13.31 0.56
C THR A 128 -17.34 12.25 0.68
N TYR A 129 -16.51 12.36 1.73
CA TYR A 129 -15.39 11.46 2.00
C TYR A 129 -15.43 11.05 3.48
N PRO A 130 -16.29 10.08 3.86
CA PRO A 130 -16.37 9.62 5.24
C PRO A 130 -15.04 9.04 5.70
N ALA A 131 -14.50 9.59 6.79
CA ALA A 131 -13.24 9.17 7.36
C ALA A 131 -13.27 9.27 8.89
N LEU A 132 -12.56 8.36 9.55
CA LEU A 132 -12.49 8.26 11.01
C LEU A 132 -11.05 7.97 11.41
N MET A 133 -10.53 8.67 12.42
CA MET A 133 -9.23 8.37 12.99
C MET A 133 -9.37 7.84 14.41
N VAL A 134 -8.64 6.77 14.71
CA VAL A 134 -8.53 6.20 16.06
C VAL A 134 -7.07 6.12 16.48
N LYS A 135 -6.83 6.06 17.79
CA LYS A 135 -5.53 5.70 18.35
C LYS A 135 -5.67 4.57 19.36
N PHE A 136 -4.65 3.73 19.45
CA PHE A 136 -4.55 2.69 20.49
C PHE A 136 -3.10 2.47 20.89
N ASN A 137 -2.88 1.85 22.06
CA ASN A 137 -1.53 1.52 22.50
C ASN A 137 -0.97 0.41 21.61
N LYS A 138 0.15 0.68 20.93
CA LYS A 138 0.68 -0.22 19.91
C LYS A 138 1.18 -1.54 20.49
N GLY A 139 1.65 -1.58 21.74
CA GLY A 139 2.34 -2.75 22.30
C GLY A 139 3.38 -3.36 21.34
N ASP A 140 3.17 -4.64 21.03
CA ASP A 140 3.96 -5.44 20.07
C ASP A 140 3.41 -5.41 18.63
N ILE A 141 2.30 -4.71 18.38
CA ILE A 141 1.67 -4.58 17.06
C ILE A 141 2.59 -3.85 16.10
N ARG A 142 2.77 -4.45 14.93
CA ARG A 142 3.59 -3.96 13.80
C ARG A 142 2.81 -3.97 12.49
N ASP A 143 1.89 -4.93 12.36
CA ASP A 143 1.11 -5.15 11.14
C ASP A 143 -0.37 -4.83 11.39
N ILE A 144 -1.03 -4.31 10.35
CA ILE A 144 -2.48 -4.08 10.35
C ILE A 144 -3.11 -4.88 9.21
N GLN A 145 -4.13 -5.65 9.56
CA GLN A 145 -5.11 -6.21 8.64
C GLN A 145 -6.44 -5.49 8.88
N TRP A 146 -7.28 -5.43 7.85
CA TRP A 146 -8.54 -4.71 7.96
C TRP A 146 -9.57 -5.17 6.93
N ASP A 147 -10.82 -4.85 7.21
CA ASP A 147 -11.93 -4.83 6.29
C ASP A 147 -12.78 -3.56 6.50
N LEU A 148 -13.51 -3.18 5.45
CA LEU A 148 -14.46 -2.08 5.48
C LEU A 148 -15.75 -2.55 4.82
N ILE A 149 -16.81 -2.72 5.60
CA ILE A 149 -18.10 -3.25 5.14
C ILE A 149 -19.12 -2.12 5.04
N GLY A 150 -20.05 -2.18 4.08
CA GLY A 150 -21.26 -1.32 4.05
C GLY A 150 -21.28 -0.21 3.00
N ASP A 151 -20.45 -0.32 1.96
CA ASP A 151 -20.66 0.41 0.72
C ASP A 151 -21.93 -0.15 0.04
N ALA A 152 -22.96 0.66 -0.18
CA ALA A 152 -24.18 0.19 -0.86
C ALA A 152 -23.94 -0.26 -2.31
N ASP A 153 -22.75 0.00 -2.86
CA ASP A 153 -22.25 -0.52 -4.14
C ASP A 153 -21.34 -1.76 -3.99
N GLU A 154 -21.04 -2.23 -2.77
CA GLU A 154 -20.43 -3.54 -2.53
C GLU A 154 -21.50 -4.49 -1.96
N PRO A 155 -21.77 -5.63 -2.61
CA PRO A 155 -22.63 -6.64 -2.01
C PRO A 155 -22.07 -6.99 -0.64
N ALA A 156 -22.97 -7.24 0.34
CA ALA A 156 -22.59 -7.77 1.64
C ALA A 156 -21.54 -8.89 1.43
N THR A 157 -20.37 -8.75 2.05
CA THR A 157 -19.30 -9.74 1.94
C THR A 157 -19.84 -11.03 2.55
N ASP A 158 -20.34 -11.92 1.69
CA ASP A 158 -20.83 -13.23 2.08
C ASP A 158 -19.72 -13.96 2.86
N GLU A 159 -20.06 -14.76 3.88
CA GLU A 159 -19.07 -15.59 4.61
C GLU A 159 -18.19 -16.40 3.64
N GLU A 160 -18.77 -16.79 2.50
CA GLU A 160 -18.06 -17.40 1.38
C GLU A 160 -16.96 -16.49 0.80
N GLU A 161 -17.24 -15.21 0.54
CA GLU A 161 -16.23 -14.28 0.01
C GLU A 161 -15.05 -14.12 0.97
N ILE A 162 -15.31 -14.07 2.29
CA ILE A 162 -14.25 -14.04 3.31
C ILE A 162 -13.38 -15.31 3.22
N LEU A 163 -14.01 -16.47 3.08
CA LEU A 163 -13.29 -17.74 2.87
C LEU A 163 -12.46 -17.72 1.59
N ILE A 164 -12.98 -17.15 0.49
CA ILE A 164 -12.25 -17.00 -0.77
C ILE A 164 -11.03 -16.07 -0.60
N ARG A 165 -11.19 -14.93 0.09
CA ARG A 165 -10.09 -13.99 0.33
C ARG A 165 -8.99 -14.62 1.16
N ASN A 166 -9.36 -15.33 2.23
CA ASN A 166 -8.40 -16.01 3.10
C ASN A 166 -7.67 -17.12 2.35
N LEU A 167 -8.37 -17.91 1.53
CA LEU A 167 -7.75 -18.92 0.68
C LEU A 167 -6.63 -18.35 -0.19
N VAL A 168 -6.88 -17.21 -0.87
CA VAL A 168 -5.89 -16.59 -1.75
C VAL A 168 -4.76 -15.92 -0.96
N LYS A 169 -5.05 -15.26 0.17
CA LYS A 169 -4.02 -14.68 1.05
C LYS A 169 -3.10 -15.74 1.63
N ASP A 170 -3.64 -16.82 2.16
CA ASP A 170 -2.88 -17.92 2.76
C ASP A 170 -2.01 -18.62 1.70
N PHE A 171 -2.56 -18.86 0.50
CA PHE A 171 -1.76 -19.33 -0.63
C PHE A 171 -0.62 -18.36 -0.96
N GLY A 172 -0.92 -17.05 -1.02
CA GLY A 172 0.05 -15.99 -1.27
C GLY A 172 1.22 -15.96 -0.28
N GLY A 173 0.94 -16.15 1.01
CA GLY A 173 1.98 -16.19 2.06
C GLY A 173 2.94 -17.38 1.95
N ASN A 174 2.58 -18.40 1.17
CA ASN A 174 3.42 -19.59 0.94
C ASN A 174 4.28 -19.48 -0.34
N LEU A 175 4.12 -18.43 -1.15
CA LEU A 175 4.84 -18.28 -2.42
C LEU A 175 6.36 -18.31 -2.25
N LYS A 176 6.90 -17.65 -1.22
CA LYS A 176 8.34 -17.62 -0.93
C LYS A 176 8.96 -18.97 -0.53
N MET A 177 8.13 -19.95 -0.14
CA MET A 177 8.60 -21.27 0.33
C MET A 177 8.91 -22.22 -0.83
N VAL A 178 8.35 -21.95 -2.02
CA VAL A 178 8.62 -22.74 -3.24
C VAL A 178 9.69 -22.04 -4.07
N SER A 179 10.89 -22.61 -4.10
CA SER A 179 12.01 -22.09 -4.91
C SER A 179 12.09 -22.82 -6.25
N LEU A 180 11.70 -22.15 -7.34
CA LEU A 180 11.76 -22.70 -8.70
C LEU A 180 13.20 -22.82 -9.23
N LEU A 181 14.19 -22.30 -8.47
CA LEU A 181 15.61 -22.46 -8.72
C LEU A 181 16.18 -23.78 -8.15
N ALA A 182 15.43 -24.50 -7.33
CA ALA A 182 15.86 -25.78 -6.78
C ALA A 182 15.86 -26.89 -7.84
N THR A 183 16.36 -28.07 -7.49
CA THR A 183 16.23 -29.25 -8.36
C THR A 183 14.76 -29.63 -8.52
N GLU A 184 14.40 -30.17 -9.69
CA GLU A 184 13.01 -30.50 -10.02
C GLU A 184 12.29 -31.31 -8.94
N ASP A 185 12.97 -32.30 -8.34
CA ASP A 185 12.42 -33.10 -7.24
C ASP A 185 12.09 -32.26 -5.99
N MET A 186 13.00 -31.35 -5.60
CA MET A 186 12.77 -30.44 -4.47
C MET A 186 11.65 -29.43 -4.76
N VAL A 187 11.54 -28.96 -6.01
CA VAL A 187 10.42 -28.09 -6.41
C VAL A 187 9.10 -28.85 -6.30
N LYS A 188 9.03 -30.09 -6.77
CA LYS A 188 7.83 -30.92 -6.67
C LYS A 188 7.43 -31.22 -5.22
N GLU A 189 8.40 -31.50 -4.35
CA GLU A 189 8.14 -31.71 -2.92
C GLU A 189 7.59 -30.44 -2.26
N SER A 190 8.25 -29.29 -2.48
CA SER A 190 7.80 -28.02 -1.92
C SER A 190 6.43 -27.58 -2.47
N ILE A 191 6.14 -27.77 -3.78
CA ILE A 191 4.81 -27.51 -4.35
C ILE A 191 3.74 -28.34 -3.61
N LYS A 192 3.99 -29.64 -3.37
CA LYS A 192 3.03 -30.49 -2.65
C LYS A 192 2.81 -30.00 -1.22
N GLU A 193 3.90 -29.71 -0.51
CA GLU A 193 3.88 -29.29 0.88
C GLU A 193 3.16 -27.95 1.08
N TYR A 194 3.52 -26.94 0.29
CA TYR A 194 3.08 -25.57 0.50
C TYR A 194 1.80 -25.22 -0.26
N TYR A 195 1.51 -25.86 -1.41
CA TYR A 195 0.33 -25.53 -2.22
C TYR A 195 -0.82 -26.54 -2.13
N GLY A 196 -0.55 -27.79 -1.77
CA GLY A 196 -1.52 -28.89 -1.88
C GLY A 196 -2.84 -28.67 -1.14
N LYS A 197 -2.85 -27.91 -0.04
CA LYS A 197 -4.09 -27.60 0.71
C LYS A 197 -4.97 -26.51 0.07
N PHE A 198 -4.42 -25.72 -0.84
CA PHE A 198 -5.03 -24.52 -1.40
C PHE A 198 -5.51 -24.70 -2.83
N VAL A 199 -4.79 -25.48 -3.64
CA VAL A 199 -5.08 -25.66 -5.07
C VAL A 199 -5.93 -26.89 -5.33
N SER A 200 -6.56 -26.98 -6.50
CA SER A 200 -7.25 -28.19 -6.95
C SER A 200 -6.25 -29.28 -7.29
N GLN A 201 -6.69 -30.54 -7.25
CA GLN A 201 -5.84 -31.69 -7.63
C GLN A 201 -5.35 -31.56 -9.07
N GLU A 202 -6.19 -31.04 -9.98
CA GLU A 202 -5.83 -30.84 -11.38
C GLU A 202 -4.74 -29.78 -11.54
N LEU A 203 -4.85 -28.62 -10.87
CA LEU A 203 -3.81 -27.59 -10.89
C LEU A 203 -2.51 -28.08 -10.26
N LEU A 204 -2.61 -28.84 -9.15
CA LEU A 204 -1.46 -29.45 -8.50
C LEU A 204 -0.73 -30.40 -9.46
N GLU A 205 -1.44 -31.32 -10.11
CA GLU A 205 -0.86 -32.26 -11.07
C GLU A 205 -0.23 -31.56 -12.26
N LYS A 206 -0.87 -30.49 -12.77
CA LYS A 206 -0.31 -29.63 -13.83
C LYS A 206 1.04 -29.05 -13.42
N TRP A 207 1.16 -28.50 -12.21
CA TRP A 207 2.43 -27.98 -11.68
C TRP A 207 3.44 -29.08 -11.39
N LEU A 208 3.02 -30.26 -10.92
CA LEU A 208 3.94 -31.38 -10.71
C LEU A 208 4.46 -31.99 -12.02
N SER A 209 3.72 -31.84 -13.12
CA SER A 209 4.17 -32.25 -14.46
C SER A 209 5.14 -31.25 -15.11
N ASP A 210 5.00 -29.97 -14.78
CA ASP A 210 5.83 -28.87 -15.29
C ASP A 210 6.04 -27.82 -14.19
N PRO A 211 6.99 -28.05 -13.26
CA PRO A 211 7.15 -27.18 -12.08
C PRO A 211 7.51 -25.74 -12.40
N ALA A 212 8.09 -25.46 -13.58
CA ALA A 212 8.41 -24.10 -14.01
C ALA A 212 7.16 -23.23 -14.25
N LYS A 213 5.96 -23.85 -14.39
CA LYS A 213 4.68 -23.14 -14.49
C LYS A 213 4.04 -22.83 -13.14
N ALA A 214 4.57 -23.36 -12.05
CA ALA A 214 4.10 -23.02 -10.71
C ALA A 214 4.49 -21.57 -10.36
N LEU A 215 3.80 -21.01 -9.36
CA LEU A 215 4.26 -19.77 -8.74
C LEU A 215 5.35 -20.11 -7.72
N GLY A 216 6.22 -19.15 -7.43
CA GLY A 216 7.33 -19.33 -6.50
C GLY A 216 8.48 -18.40 -6.80
N ARG A 217 9.58 -18.58 -6.08
CA ARG A 217 10.80 -17.78 -6.26
C ARG A 217 11.54 -18.20 -7.52
N THR A 218 11.75 -17.25 -8.42
CA THR A 218 12.63 -17.37 -9.58
C THR A 218 13.99 -16.72 -9.35
N THR A 219 14.14 -15.96 -8.26
CA THR A 219 15.40 -15.33 -7.84
C THR A 219 15.58 -15.44 -6.31
N SER A 220 16.75 -15.06 -5.83
CA SER A 220 16.99 -14.92 -4.39
C SER A 220 16.36 -13.65 -3.80
N SER A 221 16.22 -12.61 -4.62
CA SER A 221 15.62 -11.31 -4.32
C SER A 221 15.45 -10.54 -5.64
N PRO A 222 14.33 -9.83 -5.86
CA PRO A 222 13.12 -9.82 -5.02
C PRO A 222 12.39 -11.17 -5.01
N TRP A 223 11.60 -11.43 -3.96
CA TRP A 223 10.80 -12.66 -3.85
C TRP A 223 9.32 -12.36 -3.60
N PRO A 224 8.40 -13.21 -4.09
CA PRO A 224 6.97 -13.06 -3.83
C PRO A 224 6.68 -13.28 -2.35
N GLU A 225 6.16 -12.26 -1.70
CA GLU A 225 5.88 -12.25 -0.26
C GLU A 225 4.40 -12.47 0.04
N ARG A 226 3.50 -11.86 -0.75
CA ARG A 226 2.06 -11.90 -0.50
C ARG A 226 1.24 -11.63 -1.77
N ILE A 227 -0.08 -11.75 -1.65
CA ILE A 227 -1.04 -11.31 -2.67
C ILE A 227 -1.94 -10.23 -2.08
N ASP A 228 -1.91 -9.04 -2.70
CA ASP A 228 -2.83 -7.95 -2.39
C ASP A 228 -4.08 -8.10 -3.27
N ILE A 229 -5.22 -8.43 -2.66
CA ILE A 229 -6.47 -8.70 -3.39
C ILE A 229 -7.13 -7.38 -3.80
N ILE A 230 -7.42 -7.23 -5.09
CA ILE A 230 -8.09 -6.06 -5.67
C ILE A 230 -9.61 -6.26 -5.68
N SER A 231 -10.08 -7.42 -6.14
CA SER A 231 -11.52 -7.69 -6.25
C SER A 231 -11.81 -9.18 -6.14
N VAL A 232 -12.98 -9.52 -5.59
CA VAL A 232 -13.57 -10.85 -5.63
C VAL A 232 -14.91 -10.76 -6.32
N GLU A 233 -15.10 -11.54 -7.39
CA GLU A 233 -16.30 -11.54 -8.22
C GLU A 233 -16.89 -12.94 -8.20
N ARG A 234 -18.11 -13.10 -7.69
CA ARG A 234 -18.85 -14.35 -7.76
C ARG A 234 -19.29 -14.58 -9.21
N LEU A 235 -18.84 -15.68 -9.83
CA LEU A 235 -19.23 -16.04 -11.19
C LEU A 235 -20.43 -16.98 -11.20
N SER A 236 -20.52 -17.86 -10.21
CA SER A 236 -21.64 -18.78 -9.97
C SER A 236 -21.65 -19.24 -8.51
N ASP A 237 -22.60 -20.10 -8.14
CA ASP A 237 -22.64 -20.70 -6.79
C ASP A 237 -21.40 -21.54 -6.45
N THR A 238 -20.65 -21.99 -7.44
CA THR A 238 -19.49 -22.87 -7.28
C THR A 238 -18.19 -22.27 -7.84
N GLU A 239 -18.20 -21.00 -8.22
CA GLU A 239 -17.03 -20.39 -8.88
C GLU A 239 -16.90 -18.89 -8.56
N TYR A 240 -15.68 -18.49 -8.19
CA TYR A 240 -15.29 -17.09 -7.98
C TYR A 240 -14.08 -16.73 -8.86
N LYS A 241 -14.01 -15.46 -9.25
CA LYS A 241 -12.84 -14.85 -9.86
C LYS A 241 -12.23 -13.86 -8.87
N VAL A 242 -10.97 -14.08 -8.51
CA VAL A 242 -10.22 -13.14 -7.67
C VAL A 242 -9.18 -12.44 -8.54
N LYS A 243 -9.15 -11.11 -8.49
CA LYS A 243 -8.05 -10.33 -9.05
C LYS A 243 -7.20 -9.81 -7.91
N GLY A 244 -5.89 -9.91 -8.05
CA GLY A 244 -4.95 -9.41 -7.06
C GLY A 244 -3.57 -9.18 -7.67
N ASN A 245 -2.67 -8.65 -6.86
CA ASN A 245 -1.28 -8.42 -7.23
C ASN A 245 -0.38 -9.30 -6.36
N ILE A 246 0.47 -10.10 -7.00
CA ILE A 246 1.58 -10.77 -6.32
C ILE A 246 2.62 -9.70 -6.03
N ILE A 247 2.87 -9.48 -4.76
CA ILE A 247 3.81 -8.48 -4.29
C ILE A 247 5.15 -9.14 -4.03
N GLU A 248 6.20 -8.61 -4.65
CA GLU A 248 7.57 -9.02 -4.39
C GLU A 248 8.32 -7.97 -3.57
N VAL A 249 9.17 -8.43 -2.67
CA VAL A 249 9.94 -7.59 -1.75
C VAL A 249 11.41 -7.99 -1.76
N THR A 250 12.29 -7.09 -1.34
CA THR A 250 13.67 -7.40 -0.95
C THR A 250 13.81 -7.32 0.57
N GLY A 251 15.03 -7.60 1.08
CA GLY A 251 15.33 -7.37 2.49
C GLY A 251 15.15 -5.91 2.95
N VAL A 252 15.21 -4.94 2.03
CA VAL A 252 14.96 -3.51 2.34
C VAL A 252 13.49 -3.29 2.63
N GLU A 253 12.60 -3.63 1.70
CA GLU A 253 11.16 -3.39 1.85
C GLU A 253 10.55 -4.18 3.02
N LEU A 254 11.11 -5.35 3.37
CA LEU A 254 10.71 -6.10 4.57
C LEU A 254 10.96 -5.38 5.89
N THR A 255 11.94 -4.48 5.93
CA THR A 255 12.32 -3.76 7.16
C THR A 255 11.82 -2.33 7.19
N GLN A 256 11.65 -1.72 6.02
CA GLN A 256 11.31 -0.30 5.86
C GLN A 256 9.90 -0.07 5.32
N GLY A 257 9.19 -1.15 4.93
CA GLY A 257 7.93 -1.07 4.21
C GLY A 257 8.15 -0.83 2.71
N GLY A 258 7.07 -0.93 1.93
CA GLY A 258 7.10 -0.79 0.47
C GLY A 258 7.06 -2.11 -0.28
N ILE A 259 7.30 -2.04 -1.59
CA ILE A 259 7.17 -3.14 -2.54
C ILE A 259 8.24 -2.99 -3.64
N ALA A 260 8.95 -4.08 -3.98
CA ALA A 260 10.06 -4.06 -4.94
C ALA A 260 9.58 -4.32 -6.37
N ALA A 261 8.65 -5.25 -6.53
CA ALA A 261 7.94 -5.50 -7.77
C ALA A 261 6.51 -5.93 -7.48
N SER A 262 5.64 -5.79 -8.48
CA SER A 262 4.26 -6.26 -8.42
C SER A 262 3.94 -7.01 -9.70
N ARG A 263 3.12 -8.05 -9.61
CA ARG A 263 2.65 -8.77 -10.77
C ARG A 263 1.15 -9.04 -10.65
N PRO A 264 0.31 -8.46 -11.53
CA PRO A 264 -1.11 -8.78 -11.54
C PRO A 264 -1.36 -10.27 -11.76
N ALA A 265 -2.34 -10.81 -11.07
CA ALA A 265 -2.77 -12.19 -11.19
C ALA A 265 -4.30 -12.28 -11.08
N THR A 266 -4.88 -13.14 -11.91
CA THR A 266 -6.29 -13.52 -11.82
C THR A 266 -6.37 -14.99 -11.44
N PHE A 267 -7.11 -15.28 -10.37
CA PHE A 267 -7.33 -16.61 -9.83
C PHE A 267 -8.77 -17.03 -10.10
N ILE A 268 -8.95 -18.26 -10.56
CA ILE A 268 -10.26 -18.92 -10.64
C ILE A 268 -10.36 -19.87 -9.46
N ILE A 269 -11.37 -19.68 -8.64
CA ILE A 269 -11.61 -20.44 -7.42
C ILE A 269 -12.87 -21.28 -7.63
N ARG A 270 -12.79 -22.59 -7.38
CA ARG A 270 -13.92 -23.51 -7.56
C ARG A 270 -14.24 -24.27 -6.29
N ASN A 271 -15.53 -24.50 -6.07
CA ASN A 271 -15.98 -25.42 -5.05
C ASN A 271 -15.95 -26.84 -5.62
N ILE A 272 -15.07 -27.67 -5.10
CA ILE A 272 -14.92 -29.09 -5.45
C ILE A 272 -15.17 -29.89 -4.18
N ASP A 273 -16.19 -30.76 -4.23
CA ASP A 273 -16.59 -31.60 -3.09
C ASP A 273 -16.87 -30.83 -1.78
N GLY A 274 -17.45 -29.64 -1.87
CA GLY A 274 -17.81 -28.81 -0.72
C GLY A 274 -16.66 -27.95 -0.19
N LYS A 275 -15.49 -27.95 -0.84
CA LYS A 275 -14.33 -27.14 -0.45
C LYS A 275 -13.88 -26.23 -1.59
N TRP A 276 -13.50 -25.00 -1.26
CA TRP A 276 -12.96 -24.04 -2.22
C TRP A 276 -11.48 -24.27 -2.48
N HIS A 277 -11.11 -24.28 -3.76
CA HIS A 277 -9.76 -24.49 -4.24
C HIS A 277 -9.40 -23.49 -5.34
N ILE A 278 -8.14 -23.04 -5.37
CA ILE A 278 -7.59 -22.32 -6.53
C ILE A 278 -7.43 -23.33 -7.66
N ASP A 279 -8.18 -23.15 -8.74
CA ASP A 279 -8.27 -24.10 -9.85
C ASP A 279 -7.48 -23.63 -11.09
N ASP A 280 -7.38 -22.31 -11.30
CA ASP A 280 -6.54 -21.75 -12.36
C ASP A 280 -5.96 -20.40 -11.96
N ILE A 281 -4.80 -20.07 -12.55
CA ILE A 281 -4.11 -18.80 -12.33
C ILE A 281 -3.62 -18.25 -13.65
N LYS A 282 -4.02 -17.02 -13.97
CA LYS A 282 -3.52 -16.26 -15.10
C LYS A 282 -2.68 -15.09 -14.60
N LEU A 283 -1.39 -15.12 -14.93
CA LEU A 283 -0.45 -14.06 -14.61
C LEU A 283 -0.48 -12.96 -15.68
N GLY A 284 -0.43 -11.71 -15.22
CA GLY A 284 -0.14 -10.55 -16.05
C GLY A 284 1.37 -10.30 -16.18
N ASP A 285 1.69 -9.17 -16.80
CA ASP A 285 3.06 -8.71 -16.97
C ASP A 285 3.66 -8.19 -15.65
N TYR A 286 4.97 -8.35 -15.48
CA TYR A 286 5.68 -7.83 -14.33
C TYR A 286 5.68 -6.30 -14.34
N ILE A 287 5.36 -5.70 -13.21
CA ILE A 287 5.43 -4.28 -12.91
C ILE A 287 6.61 -4.10 -11.95
N ASP A 288 7.79 -3.75 -12.47
CA ASP A 288 8.95 -3.40 -11.64
C ASP A 288 8.72 -2.03 -11.01
N LEU A 289 8.65 -1.93 -9.69
CA LEU A 289 8.34 -0.67 -9.03
C LEU A 289 9.54 0.28 -8.96
N ASN A 290 10.76 -0.21 -9.23
CA ASN A 290 11.89 0.66 -9.53
C ASN A 290 11.71 1.44 -10.83
N SER A 291 10.78 1.05 -11.71
CA SER A 291 10.43 1.85 -12.90
C SER A 291 9.53 3.06 -12.59
N PHE A 292 9.04 3.17 -11.36
CA PHE A 292 8.24 4.31 -10.87
C PHE A 292 9.09 5.28 -10.05
N ILE A 293 10.35 4.94 -9.75
CA ILE A 293 11.18 5.74 -8.85
C ILE A 293 12.46 6.13 -9.57
N TYR A 294 12.64 7.41 -9.79
CA TYR A 294 13.95 7.94 -10.13
C TYR A 294 14.78 8.14 -8.87
N ASN A 295 15.82 7.33 -8.71
CA ASN A 295 16.78 7.46 -7.63
C ASN A 295 18.07 8.14 -8.13
N ASN A 296 18.29 9.38 -7.72
CA ASN A 296 19.56 10.06 -7.91
C ASN A 296 20.47 9.85 -6.69
N LYS A 297 21.40 8.90 -6.84
CA LYS A 297 22.35 8.53 -5.77
C LYS A 297 23.48 9.54 -5.55
N GLU A 298 23.77 10.37 -6.55
CA GLU A 298 24.84 11.37 -6.47
C GLU A 298 24.45 12.53 -5.55
N TYR A 299 23.21 13.02 -5.66
CA TYR A 299 22.72 14.13 -4.86
C TYR A 299 21.82 13.71 -3.70
N GLY A 300 21.34 12.47 -3.69
CA GLY A 300 20.59 11.89 -2.59
C GLY A 300 19.11 12.23 -2.61
N PHE A 301 18.39 11.83 -3.66
CA PHE A 301 16.93 11.92 -3.67
C PHE A 301 16.25 10.81 -4.48
N TYR A 302 15.03 10.50 -4.10
CA TYR A 302 14.05 9.74 -4.85
C TYR A 302 13.01 10.68 -5.46
N PHE A 303 12.49 10.32 -6.62
CA PHE A 303 11.35 10.96 -7.25
C PHE A 303 10.36 9.89 -7.70
N THR A 304 9.19 9.84 -7.08
CA THR A 304 8.14 8.89 -7.42
C THR A 304 7.30 9.38 -8.60
N LEU A 305 7.01 8.49 -9.54
CA LEU A 305 6.34 8.74 -10.80
C LEU A 305 5.13 7.80 -10.93
N PRO A 306 4.04 8.23 -11.61
CA PRO A 306 2.86 7.39 -11.82
C PRO A 306 3.09 6.35 -12.93
N ALA A 307 2.14 5.42 -13.07
CA ALA A 307 2.24 4.32 -14.04
C ALA A 307 2.39 4.76 -15.50
N SER A 308 1.87 5.94 -15.87
CA SER A 308 2.02 6.52 -17.21
C SER A 308 3.48 6.85 -17.56
N TRP A 309 4.35 6.99 -16.55
CA TRP A 309 5.76 7.34 -16.72
C TRP A 309 6.68 6.11 -16.72
N ILE A 310 6.14 4.89 -16.71
CA ILE A 310 6.96 3.67 -16.84
C ILE A 310 7.76 3.74 -18.15
N GLY A 311 9.09 3.63 -18.03
CA GLY A 311 10.01 3.80 -19.16
C GLY A 311 10.49 5.23 -19.39
N TYR A 312 10.31 6.13 -18.41
CA TYR A 312 10.89 7.47 -18.42
C TYR A 312 12.41 7.43 -18.67
N SER A 313 12.94 8.55 -19.16
CA SER A 313 14.39 8.77 -19.29
C SER A 313 14.80 10.00 -18.48
N VAL A 314 16.09 10.12 -18.15
CA VAL A 314 16.62 11.29 -17.44
C VAL A 314 17.68 11.96 -18.28
N ILE A 315 17.55 13.28 -18.42
CA ILE A 315 18.52 14.12 -19.12
C ILE A 315 19.15 15.04 -18.10
N GLU A 316 20.47 15.03 -18.06
CA GLU A 316 21.26 15.90 -17.20
C GLU A 316 21.72 17.13 -17.98
N ASP A 317 21.58 18.30 -17.36
CA ASP A 317 22.04 19.57 -17.87
C ASP A 317 22.48 20.49 -16.70
N LYS A 318 22.77 21.76 -16.98
CA LYS A 318 23.15 22.76 -15.99
C LYS A 318 22.25 23.97 -16.03
N TRP A 319 21.85 24.44 -14.85
CA TRP A 319 21.26 25.77 -14.72
C TRP A 319 22.36 26.82 -14.56
N GLU A 320 22.12 28.02 -15.09
CA GLU A 320 23.01 29.17 -14.97
C GLU A 320 22.30 30.31 -14.25
N GLY A 321 23.02 30.94 -13.31
CA GLY A 321 22.58 32.07 -12.51
C GLY A 321 23.45 33.29 -12.76
N VAL A 322 22.84 34.42 -13.10
CA VAL A 322 23.54 35.69 -13.36
C VAL A 322 23.71 36.44 -12.04
N SER A 323 24.93 36.83 -11.71
CA SER A 323 25.17 37.62 -10.51
C SER A 323 24.54 39.01 -10.62
N LEU A 324 23.93 39.46 -9.52
CA LEU A 324 23.37 40.81 -9.37
C LEU A 324 24.32 41.73 -8.57
N ILE A 325 25.52 41.25 -8.26
CA ILE A 325 26.57 41.96 -7.54
C ILE A 325 27.82 42.01 -8.43
N ASP A 326 28.24 43.21 -8.84
CA ASP A 326 29.34 43.44 -9.80
C ASP A 326 30.68 42.72 -9.45
N SER A 327 30.89 42.37 -8.18
CA SER A 327 32.10 41.71 -7.68
C SER A 327 31.99 40.19 -7.52
N LYS A 328 30.81 39.59 -7.70
CA LYS A 328 30.59 38.14 -7.58
C LYS A 328 30.48 37.49 -8.97
N ALA A 329 31.01 36.27 -9.08
CA ALA A 329 30.91 35.49 -10.31
C ALA A 329 29.49 34.92 -10.49
N ASN A 330 29.13 34.62 -11.74
CA ASN A 330 27.94 33.84 -12.05
C ASN A 330 28.00 32.47 -11.36
N GLN A 331 26.83 31.95 -10.99
CA GLN A 331 26.70 30.64 -10.36
C GLN A 331 26.07 29.64 -11.32
N SER A 332 26.30 28.35 -11.08
CA SER A 332 25.64 27.28 -11.82
C SER A 332 25.51 26.03 -10.95
N GLY A 333 24.68 25.11 -11.39
CA GLY A 333 24.47 23.82 -10.74
C GLY A 333 23.74 22.82 -11.64
N PRO A 334 23.56 21.58 -11.19
CA PRO A 334 22.90 20.53 -11.96
C PRO A 334 21.40 20.79 -12.08
N ILE A 335 20.83 20.44 -13.23
CA ILE A 335 19.39 20.27 -13.42
C ILE A 335 19.12 18.94 -14.12
N PHE A 336 18.18 18.17 -13.58
CA PHE A 336 17.74 16.89 -14.15
C PHE A 336 16.34 17.05 -14.75
N TYR A 337 16.15 16.60 -15.98
CA TYR A 337 14.85 16.51 -16.63
C TYR A 337 14.40 15.06 -16.68
N ILE A 338 13.39 14.73 -15.87
CA ILE A 338 12.70 13.44 -15.97
C ILE A 338 11.74 13.55 -17.15
N ARG A 339 11.95 12.72 -18.17
CA ARG A 339 11.28 12.80 -19.47
C ARG A 339 10.32 11.66 -19.68
N HIS A 340 9.08 12.02 -20.02
CA HIS A 340 7.99 11.09 -20.28
C HIS A 340 8.36 10.10 -21.43
N PRO A 341 8.01 8.80 -21.32
CA PRO A 341 8.33 7.79 -22.35
C PRO A 341 7.79 8.13 -23.75
N GLU A 342 6.63 8.78 -23.82
CA GLU A 342 6.01 9.22 -25.09
C GLU A 342 6.56 10.55 -25.64
N TRP A 343 7.58 11.14 -25.02
CA TRP A 343 8.17 12.39 -25.52
C TRP A 343 8.85 12.18 -26.88
N THR A 344 8.61 13.09 -27.84
CA THR A 344 9.36 13.13 -29.12
C THR A 344 9.64 14.57 -29.56
N GLU A 345 10.65 14.79 -30.41
CA GLU A 345 10.94 16.14 -30.96
C GLU A 345 9.75 16.77 -31.70
N LYS A 346 8.87 15.94 -32.29
CA LYS A 346 7.69 16.41 -33.03
C LYS A 346 6.50 16.71 -32.12
N THR A 347 6.43 16.02 -30.98
CA THR A 347 5.35 16.13 -29.99
C THR A 347 5.99 16.19 -28.60
N PRO A 348 6.65 17.31 -28.26
CA PRO A 348 7.30 17.45 -26.97
C PRO A 348 6.23 17.39 -25.87
N ARG A 349 6.46 16.52 -24.89
CA ARG A 349 5.71 16.49 -23.64
C ARG A 349 6.46 17.30 -22.58
N GLN A 350 5.74 17.74 -21.55
CA GLN A 350 6.35 18.45 -20.43
C GLN A 350 7.27 17.50 -19.66
N ASP A 351 8.56 17.86 -19.56
CA ASP A 351 9.50 17.18 -18.65
C ASP A 351 9.28 17.68 -17.21
N ILE A 352 9.72 16.89 -16.22
CA ILE A 352 9.78 17.30 -14.81
C ILE A 352 11.21 17.75 -14.48
N PRO A 353 11.47 19.05 -14.30
CA PRO A 353 12.80 19.55 -13.97
C PRO A 353 13.06 19.55 -12.47
N VAL A 354 14.24 19.08 -12.06
CA VAL A 354 14.74 19.13 -10.69
C VAL A 354 16.10 19.81 -10.68
N MET A 355 16.13 21.07 -10.21
CA MET A 355 17.36 21.81 -9.96
C MET A 355 17.97 21.38 -8.64
N VAL A 356 19.30 21.31 -8.60
CA VAL A 356 20.05 21.07 -7.37
C VAL A 356 20.84 22.33 -7.01
N PHE A 357 20.69 22.77 -5.76
CA PHE A 357 21.42 23.87 -5.15
C PHE A 357 22.18 23.38 -3.92
N THR A 358 23.35 23.94 -3.62
CA THR A 358 23.88 23.87 -2.25
C THR A 358 23.13 24.83 -1.33
N LYS A 359 23.24 24.66 -0.01
CA LYS A 359 22.62 25.58 0.98
C LYS A 359 23.07 27.03 0.78
N ASP A 360 24.37 27.24 0.57
CA ASP A 360 24.94 28.58 0.34
C ASP A 360 24.43 29.22 -0.96
N GLN A 361 24.25 28.41 -2.02
CA GLN A 361 23.70 28.89 -3.28
C GLN A 361 22.23 29.32 -3.11
N LEU A 362 21.43 28.52 -2.38
CA LEU A 362 20.04 28.88 -2.12
C LEU A 362 19.92 30.13 -1.23
N GLU A 363 20.75 30.26 -0.21
CA GLU A 363 20.78 31.47 0.64
C GLU A 363 21.15 32.71 -0.18
N SER A 364 22.18 32.61 -1.03
CA SER A 364 22.59 33.69 -1.93
C SER A 364 21.49 34.06 -2.93
N LEU A 365 20.74 33.07 -3.44
CA LEU A 365 19.58 33.28 -4.31
C LEU A 365 18.45 34.03 -3.58
N ASN A 366 18.12 33.60 -2.36
CA ASN A 366 17.09 34.22 -1.53
C ASN A 366 17.45 35.65 -1.09
N ASN A 367 18.74 35.92 -0.91
CA ASN A 367 19.28 37.25 -0.61
C ASN A 367 19.35 38.16 -1.85
N GLY A 368 18.97 37.66 -3.04
CA GLY A 368 18.98 38.43 -4.28
C GLY A 368 20.40 38.73 -4.80
N GLU A 369 21.39 37.92 -4.43
CA GLU A 369 22.78 38.11 -4.88
C GLU A 369 23.01 37.65 -6.33
N PHE A 370 22.17 36.73 -6.80
CA PHE A 370 22.10 36.29 -8.19
C PHE A 370 20.67 35.90 -8.54
N SER A 371 20.36 35.77 -9.84
CA SER A 371 19.06 35.33 -10.34
C SER A 371 19.22 34.12 -11.25
N VAL A 372 18.31 33.15 -11.11
CA VAL A 372 18.19 32.01 -12.03
C VAL A 372 16.95 32.22 -12.88
N GLY A 373 17.17 32.72 -14.10
CA GLY A 373 16.11 33.11 -15.02
C GLY A 373 15.62 34.55 -14.85
N ALA A 374 14.71 34.95 -15.74
CA ALA A 374 14.16 36.31 -15.80
C ALA A 374 12.79 36.46 -15.11
N ALA A 375 12.28 35.39 -14.48
CA ALA A 375 10.98 35.41 -13.82
C ALA A 375 11.05 36.21 -12.50
N PRO A 376 9.97 36.94 -12.12
CA PRO A 376 9.92 37.68 -10.85
C PRO A 376 9.71 36.77 -9.63
N ILE A 377 9.57 35.47 -9.85
CA ILE A 377 9.41 34.43 -8.83
C ILE A 377 10.59 33.48 -8.94
N GLY A 378 11.11 33.03 -7.80
CA GLY A 378 12.22 32.08 -7.74
C GLY A 378 11.77 30.62 -7.91
N PRO A 379 12.74 29.68 -7.96
CA PRO A 379 12.46 28.25 -7.92
C PRO A 379 11.65 27.85 -6.67
N ARG A 380 10.74 26.88 -6.84
CA ARG A 380 9.93 26.31 -5.74
C ARG A 380 10.66 25.11 -5.14
N LYS A 381 10.88 25.09 -3.83
CA LYS A 381 11.50 23.94 -3.14
C LYS A 381 10.64 22.68 -3.29
N LEU A 382 11.29 21.56 -3.63
CA LEU A 382 10.71 20.22 -3.70
C LEU A 382 11.13 19.35 -2.52
N GLY A 383 12.35 19.55 -2.00
CA GLY A 383 12.86 18.82 -0.84
C GLY A 383 14.31 19.21 -0.55
N GLU A 384 14.91 18.64 0.50
CA GLU A 384 16.32 18.90 0.83
C GLU A 384 16.92 17.80 1.69
N ASN A 385 18.24 17.67 1.63
CA ASN A 385 19.05 16.94 2.62
C ASN A 385 20.02 17.90 3.31
N THR A 386 21.01 17.38 4.06
CA THR A 386 21.99 18.25 4.76
C THR A 386 22.83 19.12 3.82
N THR A 387 23.11 18.65 2.60
CA THR A 387 24.05 19.29 1.67
C THR A 387 23.34 20.10 0.58
N TYR A 388 22.23 19.58 0.07
CA TYR A 388 21.56 20.06 -1.13
C TYR A 388 20.10 20.44 -0.88
N VAL A 389 19.60 21.35 -1.71
CA VAL A 389 18.17 21.67 -1.85
C VAL A 389 17.75 21.40 -3.28
N PHE A 390 16.64 20.68 -3.41
CA PHE A 390 16.02 20.33 -4.68
C PHE A 390 14.89 21.31 -4.96
N ALA A 391 14.85 21.89 -6.16
CA ALA A 391 13.87 22.89 -6.51
C ALA A 391 13.37 22.76 -7.95
N LEU A 392 12.12 23.14 -8.15
CA LEU A 392 11.47 23.26 -9.43
C LEU A 392 11.73 24.66 -10.00
N PRO A 393 12.24 24.81 -11.24
CA PRO A 393 12.40 26.10 -11.89
C PRO A 393 11.12 26.94 -11.88
N ALA A 394 11.29 28.25 -11.76
CA ALA A 394 10.21 29.18 -11.95
C ALA A 394 9.62 29.03 -13.36
N ARG A 395 8.28 28.95 -13.46
CA ARG A 395 7.56 28.90 -14.75
C ARG A 395 7.98 27.75 -15.66
N TYR A 396 8.38 26.61 -15.09
CA TYR A 396 8.83 25.44 -15.85
C TYR A 396 7.79 24.90 -16.88
N ASN A 397 6.51 25.17 -16.66
CA ASN A 397 5.37 24.75 -17.50
C ASN A 397 4.77 25.89 -18.36
N TYR A 398 5.44 27.03 -18.49
CA TYR A 398 4.89 28.21 -19.17
C TYR A 398 4.68 28.04 -20.68
N GLU A 399 5.32 27.02 -21.27
CA GLU A 399 5.13 26.66 -22.67
C GLU A 399 3.85 25.86 -22.92
N PHE A 400 3.16 25.41 -21.85
CA PHE A 400 1.94 24.60 -21.91
C PHE A 400 2.09 23.38 -22.82
N LEU A 401 3.23 22.69 -22.72
CA LEU A 401 3.51 21.48 -23.49
C LEU A 401 2.53 20.36 -23.12
N THR A 402 2.31 19.42 -24.04
CA THR A 402 1.42 18.27 -23.79
C THR A 402 1.80 17.55 -22.48
N GLY A 403 0.81 17.33 -21.62
CA GLY A 403 1.00 16.64 -20.33
C GLY A 403 1.50 17.53 -19.19
N PHE A 404 1.47 18.87 -19.34
CA PHE A 404 1.86 19.75 -18.24
C PHE A 404 0.92 19.68 -17.04
N GLU A 405 -0.38 19.40 -17.24
CA GLU A 405 -1.34 19.22 -16.14
C GLU A 405 -1.04 17.95 -15.34
N GLU A 406 -0.66 16.87 -16.02
CA GLU A 406 -0.22 15.62 -15.38
C GLU A 406 1.05 15.86 -14.54
N VAL A 407 1.99 16.69 -15.04
CA VAL A 407 3.18 17.05 -14.27
C VAL A 407 2.86 17.90 -13.04
N GLU A 408 1.90 18.84 -13.14
CA GLU A 408 1.43 19.60 -11.98
C GLU A 408 0.83 18.67 -10.92
N GLU A 409 -0.05 17.75 -11.31
CA GLU A 409 -0.65 16.76 -10.40
C GLU A 409 0.42 15.89 -9.71
N ILE A 410 1.44 15.44 -10.46
CA ILE A 410 2.57 14.70 -9.87
C ILE A 410 3.28 15.55 -8.82
N LEU A 411 3.54 16.83 -9.11
CA LEU A 411 4.28 17.73 -8.22
C LEU A 411 3.47 18.22 -7.01
N GLU A 412 2.14 18.26 -7.10
CA GLU A 412 1.24 18.54 -5.97
C GLU A 412 1.26 17.42 -4.93
N ASN A 413 1.52 16.19 -5.35
CA ASN A 413 1.63 15.01 -4.48
C ASN A 413 2.98 14.86 -3.76
N ASN A 414 3.84 15.88 -3.78
CA ASN A 414 5.17 15.89 -3.13
C ASN A 414 6.02 14.64 -3.44
N PRO A 415 6.35 14.39 -4.71
CA PRO A 415 6.92 13.12 -5.18
C PRO A 415 8.41 12.96 -4.83
N LEU A 416 9.07 14.04 -4.39
CA LEU A 416 10.50 14.06 -4.11
C LEU A 416 10.76 13.77 -2.63
N GLN A 417 11.56 12.73 -2.36
CA GLN A 417 12.07 12.42 -1.02
C GLN A 417 13.58 12.46 -1.01
N ALA A 418 14.15 13.34 -0.20
CA ALA A 418 15.60 13.49 -0.08
C ALA A 418 16.18 12.55 0.98
N TYR A 419 17.42 12.13 0.78
CA TYR A 419 18.20 11.35 1.72
C TYR A 419 19.67 11.76 1.68
N GLU A 420 20.45 11.33 2.67
CA GLU A 420 21.87 11.65 2.74
C GLU A 420 22.66 10.84 1.69
N ALA A 421 23.26 11.55 0.73
CA ALA A 421 24.16 10.95 -0.25
C ALA A 421 25.47 10.51 0.45
N ASN A 422 25.94 9.30 0.11
CA ASN A 422 27.18 8.73 0.65
C ASN A 422 28.44 9.25 -0.06
#